data_AF-A0A967C414-F1
#
_entry.id   AF-A0A967C414-F1
#
_cell.length_a   1.000
_cell.length_b   1.000
_cell.length_c   1.000
_cell.angle_alpha   90.00
_cell.angle_beta   90.00
_cell.angle_gamma   90.00
#
_symmetry.space_group_name_H-M   'P 1'
#
loop_
_entity.id
_entity.type
_entity.pdbx_description
1 polymer ?
#
loop_
_entity_poly.entity_id
_entity_poly.type
_entity_poly.pdbx_seq_one_letter_code
_entity_poly.pdbx_strand_id
1 'polypeptide(L)'
;MVIAIGTEKGAWLFDPDEHRVEGPIMPGWKVTAFTDTADGACLLATASNWFGASIFRSENLIDWVQLAQAPEWPEGGDRKLSQIWTLARSQGVLYAGVDEAGLFRSSDNAATWEPVTGLNEHPTR
;
A
#
# COMPACT_ATOMS: atom_id res chain seq x y z
N MET A 1 -1.91 18.77 -9.06
CA MET A 1 -2.06 17.79 -7.94
C MET A 1 -2.73 16.56 -8.49
N VAL A 2 -2.35 15.32 -8.17
CA VAL A 2 -3.01 14.12 -8.73
C VAL A 2 -3.92 13.45 -7.70
N ILE A 3 -5.10 13.01 -8.14
CA ILE A 3 -6.02 12.20 -7.34
C ILE A 3 -5.97 10.76 -7.85
N ALA A 4 -5.55 9.83 -6.99
CA ALA A 4 -5.57 8.41 -7.29
C ALA A 4 -6.94 7.80 -6.92
N ILE A 5 -7.53 7.05 -7.86
CA ILE A 5 -8.83 6.41 -7.72
C ILE A 5 -8.62 4.89 -7.82
N GLY A 6 -8.58 4.21 -6.67
CA GLY A 6 -8.48 2.75 -6.60
C GLY A 6 -9.85 2.07 -6.72
N THR A 7 -9.91 0.93 -7.41
CA THR A 7 -11.13 0.14 -7.61
C THR A 7 -10.85 -1.36 -7.45
N GLU A 8 -11.90 -2.18 -7.56
CA GLU A 8 -11.79 -3.64 -7.65
C GLU A 8 -11.14 -4.18 -8.93
N LYS A 9 -10.89 -3.32 -9.93
CA LYS A 9 -10.42 -3.74 -11.28
C LYS A 9 -9.24 -2.93 -11.83
N GLY A 10 -8.64 -2.08 -11.00
CA GLY A 10 -7.47 -1.27 -11.33
C GLY A 10 -7.53 0.07 -10.64
N ALA A 11 -6.65 0.98 -11.05
CA ALA A 11 -6.65 2.37 -10.61
C ALA A 11 -6.58 3.36 -11.77
N TRP A 12 -7.01 4.58 -11.49
CA TRP A 12 -6.90 5.72 -12.40
C TRP A 12 -6.29 6.91 -11.67
N LEU A 13 -5.58 7.74 -12.43
CA LEU A 13 -5.07 9.01 -11.96
C LEU A 13 -5.89 10.12 -12.61
N PHE A 14 -6.42 11.02 -11.79
CA PHE A 14 -7.13 12.19 -12.25
C PHE A 14 -6.30 13.44 -11.98
N ASP A 15 -6.04 14.19 -13.05
CA ASP A 15 -5.51 15.54 -12.98
C ASP A 15 -6.68 16.54 -12.98
N PRO A 16 -6.94 17.24 -11.85
CA PRO A 16 -8.02 18.20 -11.72
C PRO A 16 -7.74 19.52 -12.43
N ASP A 17 -6.48 19.84 -12.74
CA ASP A 17 -6.11 21.10 -13.39
C ASP A 17 -6.33 20.98 -14.92
N GLU A 18 -6.01 19.81 -15.49
CA GLU A 18 -6.23 19.51 -16.91
C GLU A 18 -7.56 18.81 -17.22
N HIS A 19 -8.30 18.40 -16.18
CA HIS A 19 -9.46 17.51 -16.28
C HIS A 19 -9.17 16.21 -17.05
N ARG A 20 -7.96 15.66 -16.88
CA ARG A 20 -7.47 14.48 -17.59
C ARG A 20 -7.53 13.25 -16.68
N VAL A 21 -7.94 12.11 -17.25
CA VAL A 21 -7.91 10.81 -16.57
C VAL A 21 -6.94 9.89 -17.30
N GLU A 22 -6.02 9.28 -16.54
CA GLU A 22 -5.05 8.31 -17.03
C GLU A 22 -5.27 6.94 -16.37
N GLY A 23 -4.98 5.89 -17.14
CA GLY A 23 -5.15 4.50 -16.71
C GLY A 23 -5.72 3.60 -17.82
N PRO A 24 -6.08 2.35 -17.49
CA PRO A 24 -6.01 1.76 -16.16
C PRO A 24 -4.57 1.43 -15.74
N ILE A 25 -4.22 1.81 -14.52
CA ILE A 25 -3.04 1.30 -13.80
C ILE A 25 -3.43 -0.05 -13.17
N MET A 26 -2.55 -1.04 -13.26
CA MET A 26 -2.76 -2.38 -12.70
C MET A 26 -4.10 -3.03 -13.14
N PRO A 27 -4.36 -3.21 -14.45
CA PRO A 27 -5.64 -3.73 -14.93
C PRO A 27 -5.94 -5.12 -14.35
N GLY A 28 -7.15 -5.27 -13.80
CA GLY A 28 -7.62 -6.53 -13.21
C GLY A 28 -7.25 -6.74 -11.73
N TRP A 29 -6.42 -5.88 -11.16
CA TRP A 29 -6.06 -5.91 -9.74
C TRP A 29 -6.95 -5.00 -8.91
N LYS A 30 -7.33 -5.45 -7.71
CA LYS A 30 -7.95 -4.56 -6.73
C LYS A 30 -6.87 -3.62 -6.19
N VAL A 31 -7.09 -2.31 -6.29
CA VAL A 31 -6.20 -1.28 -5.76
C VAL A 31 -6.84 -0.65 -4.53
N THR A 32 -6.13 -0.69 -3.40
CA THR A 32 -6.74 -0.44 -2.09
C THR A 32 -6.19 0.77 -1.36
N ALA A 33 -4.95 1.15 -1.62
CA ALA A 33 -4.32 2.32 -1.02
C ALA A 33 -3.30 2.95 -1.96
N PHE A 34 -3.05 4.24 -1.76
CA PHE A 34 -2.08 5.02 -2.52
C PHE A 34 -1.42 6.04 -1.59
N THR A 35 -0.12 6.27 -1.72
CA THR A 35 0.60 7.29 -0.93
C THR A 35 1.89 7.73 -1.64
N ASP A 36 2.49 8.83 -1.21
CA ASP A 36 3.83 9.25 -1.60
C ASP A 36 4.87 8.74 -0.59
N THR A 37 6.13 8.72 -0.99
CA THR A 37 7.27 8.38 -0.13
C THR A 37 8.15 9.60 0.13
N ALA A 38 9.04 9.51 1.13
CA ALA A 38 9.90 10.65 1.50
C ALA A 38 10.93 11.01 0.42
N ASP A 39 11.31 10.04 -0.42
CA ASP A 39 12.19 10.19 -1.57
C ASP A 39 11.46 10.65 -2.86
N GLY A 40 10.15 10.91 -2.79
CA GLY A 40 9.37 11.48 -3.91
C GLY A 40 8.74 10.46 -4.85
N ALA A 41 8.91 9.16 -4.59
CA ALA A 41 8.19 8.11 -5.31
C ALA A 41 6.72 8.01 -4.85
N CYS A 42 5.95 7.20 -5.57
CA CYS A 42 4.57 6.86 -5.23
C CYS A 42 4.44 5.36 -4.98
N LEU A 43 3.57 5.00 -4.04
CA LEU A 43 3.21 3.62 -3.72
C LEU A 43 1.74 3.36 -4.00
N LEU A 44 1.47 2.14 -4.46
CA LEU A 44 0.14 1.61 -4.69
C LEU A 44 0.06 0.23 -4.04
N ALA A 45 -0.95 0.01 -3.20
CA ALA A 45 -1.25 -1.30 -2.65
C ALA A 45 -2.30 -2.03 -3.49
N THR A 46 -2.02 -3.29 -3.81
CA THR A 46 -2.97 -4.19 -4.47
C THR A 46 -3.37 -5.33 -3.55
N ALA A 47 -4.55 -5.91 -3.77
CA ALA A 47 -4.96 -7.15 -3.11
C ALA A 47 -5.54 -8.16 -4.10
N SER A 48 -5.33 -9.45 -3.82
CA SER A 48 -5.86 -10.56 -4.60
C SER A 48 -6.17 -11.75 -3.71
N ASN A 49 -7.25 -12.47 -4.02
CA ASN A 49 -7.64 -13.69 -3.31
C ASN A 49 -6.61 -14.82 -3.43
N TRP A 50 -5.73 -14.77 -4.45
CA TRP A 50 -4.71 -15.80 -4.68
C TRP A 50 -3.34 -15.39 -4.15
N PHE A 51 -2.96 -14.12 -4.30
CA PHE A 51 -1.61 -13.64 -4.03
C PHE A 51 -1.50 -12.79 -2.76
N GLY A 52 -2.62 -12.48 -2.09
CA GLY A 52 -2.62 -11.61 -0.92
C GLY A 52 -2.39 -10.14 -1.30
N ALA A 53 -1.82 -9.38 -0.38
CA ALA A 53 -1.49 -7.98 -0.61
C ALA A 53 -0.08 -7.80 -1.16
N SER A 54 0.08 -6.83 -2.06
CA SER A 54 1.38 -6.43 -2.60
C SER A 54 1.48 -4.90 -2.65
N ILE A 55 2.70 -4.38 -2.68
CA ILE A 55 2.98 -2.96 -2.89
C ILE A 55 3.76 -2.80 -4.19
N PHE A 56 3.35 -1.83 -4.99
CA PHE A 56 4.02 -1.38 -6.20
C PHE A 56 4.56 0.03 -5.99
N ARG A 57 5.75 0.30 -6.51
CA ARG A 57 6.42 1.61 -6.45
C ARG A 57 6.58 2.18 -7.85
N SER A 58 6.41 3.50 -7.98
CA SER A 58 6.61 4.24 -9.22
C SER A 58 7.33 5.56 -8.96
N GLU A 59 8.27 5.90 -9.84
CA GLU A 59 8.99 7.19 -9.81
C GLU A 59 8.31 8.26 -10.68
N ASN A 60 7.42 7.85 -11.59
CA ASN A 60 6.89 8.71 -12.65
C ASN A 60 5.38 8.55 -12.88
N LEU A 61 4.69 7.77 -12.02
CA LEU A 61 3.28 7.42 -12.10
C LEU A 61 2.87 6.56 -13.32
N ILE A 62 3.83 6.24 -14.19
CA ILE A 62 3.62 5.49 -15.44
C ILE A 62 4.11 4.05 -15.25
N ASP A 63 5.36 3.90 -14.80
CA ASP A 63 6.02 2.61 -14.62
C ASP A 63 5.88 2.16 -13.16
N TRP A 64 5.30 0.98 -12.95
CA TRP A 64 5.04 0.42 -11.63
C TRP A 64 5.80 -0.88 -11.44
N VAL A 65 6.63 -0.95 -10.41
CA VAL A 65 7.44 -2.12 -10.07
C VAL A 65 6.95 -2.71 -8.75
N GLN A 66 6.65 -4.01 -8.73
CA GLN A 66 6.32 -4.71 -7.49
C GLN A 66 7.54 -4.71 -6.56
N LEU A 67 7.35 -4.27 -5.31
CA LEU A 67 8.37 -4.37 -4.29
C LEU A 67 8.54 -5.81 -3.82
N ALA A 68 9.77 -6.18 -3.45
CA ALA A 68 10.09 -7.51 -2.97
C ALA A 68 9.43 -7.85 -1.63
N GLN A 69 9.14 -6.83 -0.82
CA GLN A 69 8.48 -6.98 0.47
C GLN A 69 7.21 -6.14 0.53
N ALA A 70 6.27 -6.62 1.32
CA ALA A 70 5.07 -5.93 1.79
C ALA A 70 4.91 -6.25 3.29
N PRO A 71 4.04 -5.55 4.03
CA PRO A 71 3.67 -5.96 5.38
C PRO A 71 3.30 -7.44 5.43
N GLU A 72 3.85 -8.16 6.41
CA GLU A 72 3.60 -9.58 6.62
C GLU A 72 3.65 -9.92 8.11
N TRP A 73 2.76 -10.79 8.57
CA TRP A 73 2.80 -11.28 9.95
C TRP A 73 3.98 -12.24 10.16
N PRO A 74 4.60 -12.27 11.36
CA PRO A 74 5.65 -13.23 11.66
C PRO A 74 5.22 -14.69 11.39
N GLU A 75 6.15 -15.49 10.85
CA GLU A 75 5.91 -16.91 10.60
C GLU A 75 5.48 -17.66 11.87
N GLY A 76 4.61 -18.65 11.70
CA GLY A 76 4.14 -19.52 12.78
C GLY A 76 2.94 -18.99 13.59
N GLY A 77 2.41 -17.82 13.24
CA GLY A 77 1.13 -17.32 13.78
C GLY A 77 -0.09 -17.72 12.94
N ASP A 78 -1.29 -17.51 13.49
CA ASP A 78 -2.57 -17.80 12.82
C ASP A 78 -3.06 -16.66 11.91
N ARG A 79 -2.37 -15.51 11.93
CA ARG A 79 -2.77 -14.32 11.16
C ARG A 79 -2.18 -14.37 9.76
N LYS A 80 -3.04 -14.15 8.76
CA LYS A 80 -2.63 -13.97 7.36
C LYS A 80 -3.04 -12.58 6.90
N LEU A 81 -2.14 -11.91 6.18
CA LEU A 81 -2.41 -10.60 5.60
C LEU A 81 -2.93 -10.77 4.18
N SER A 82 -4.16 -10.34 3.94
CA SER A 82 -4.80 -10.41 2.61
C SER A 82 -4.98 -9.04 1.97
N GLN A 83 -5.03 -7.97 2.77
CA GLN A 83 -5.29 -6.63 2.25
C GLN A 83 -4.63 -5.53 3.09
N ILE A 84 -4.01 -4.56 2.41
CA ILE A 84 -3.64 -3.28 2.99
C ILE A 84 -4.82 -2.33 2.78
N TRP A 85 -5.42 -1.82 3.86
CA TRP A 85 -6.56 -0.89 3.81
C TRP A 85 -6.12 0.56 3.64
N THR A 86 -4.96 0.91 4.19
CA THR A 86 -4.45 2.29 4.12
C THR A 86 -2.94 2.32 4.14
N LEU A 87 -2.38 3.30 3.43
CA LEU A 87 -0.98 3.68 3.50
C LEU A 87 -0.92 5.16 3.88
N ALA A 88 -0.14 5.48 4.90
CA ALA A 88 0.03 6.84 5.38
C ALA A 88 1.50 7.14 5.66
N ARG A 89 1.94 8.35 5.32
CA ARG A 89 3.29 8.82 5.62
C ARG A 89 3.26 9.87 6.71
N SER A 90 4.17 9.76 7.69
CA SER A 90 4.38 10.76 8.73
C SER A 90 5.86 10.84 9.09
N GLN A 91 6.44 12.04 9.06
CA GLN A 91 7.84 12.29 9.42
C GLN A 91 8.86 11.37 8.72
N GLY A 92 8.60 11.01 7.47
CA GLY A 92 9.47 10.11 6.69
C GLY A 92 9.26 8.61 6.95
N VAL A 93 8.36 8.24 7.87
CA VAL A 93 7.96 6.86 8.14
C VAL A 93 6.64 6.58 7.42
N LEU A 94 6.56 5.42 6.77
CA LEU A 94 5.34 4.89 6.20
C LEU A 94 4.65 3.97 7.19
N TYR A 95 3.32 3.99 7.20
CA TYR A 95 2.47 3.13 8.00
C TYR A 95 1.47 2.43 7.08
N ALA A 96 1.27 1.13 7.31
CA ALA A 96 0.28 0.32 6.64
C ALA A 96 -0.73 -0.19 7.66
N GLY A 97 -1.98 0.24 7.51
CA GLY A 97 -3.11 -0.37 8.20
C GLY A 97 -3.64 -1.52 7.36
N VAL A 98 -3.76 -2.70 7.95
CA VAL A 98 -4.04 -3.96 7.23
C VAL A 98 -5.29 -4.62 7.80
N ASP A 99 -5.73 -5.71 7.15
CA ASP A 99 -6.73 -6.60 7.71
C ASP A 99 -6.31 -7.17 9.08
N GLU A 100 -7.27 -7.73 9.83
CA GLU A 100 -7.11 -8.02 11.27
C GLU A 100 -6.80 -6.76 12.11
N ALA A 101 -7.17 -5.60 11.57
CA ALA A 101 -6.87 -4.27 12.08
C ALA A 101 -5.37 -4.00 12.33
N GLY A 102 -4.45 -4.79 11.78
CA GLY A 102 -3.02 -4.71 12.07
C GLY A 102 -2.36 -3.40 11.63
N LEU A 103 -1.23 -3.08 12.25
CA LEU A 103 -0.41 -1.92 11.90
C LEU A 103 1.05 -2.32 11.70
N PHE A 104 1.60 -1.90 10.57
CA PHE A 104 3.01 -2.06 10.21
C PHE A 104 3.62 -0.70 9.90
N ARG A 105 4.93 -0.59 10.02
CA ARG A 105 5.68 0.61 9.67
C ARG A 105 6.90 0.28 8.81
N SER A 106 7.33 1.25 8.01
CA SER A 106 8.57 1.21 7.26
C SER A 106 9.30 2.56 7.41
N SER A 107 10.59 2.53 7.71
CA SER A 107 11.46 3.71 7.79
C SER A 107 12.44 3.82 6.63
N ASP A 108 12.26 2.99 5.60
CA ASP A 108 13.19 2.82 4.47
C ASP A 108 12.44 2.85 3.12
N ASN A 109 11.43 3.72 3.01
CA ASN A 109 10.62 3.91 1.80
C ASN A 109 9.96 2.61 1.29
N ALA A 110 9.40 1.83 2.20
CA ALA A 110 8.70 0.56 1.96
C ALA A 110 9.60 -0.61 1.51
N ALA A 111 10.92 -0.49 1.64
CA ALA A 111 11.83 -1.59 1.33
C ALA A 111 11.69 -2.75 2.34
N THR A 112 11.46 -2.44 3.62
CA THR A 112 11.15 -3.41 4.68
C THR A 112 10.00 -2.92 5.57
N TRP A 113 9.33 -3.87 6.24
CA TRP A 113 8.18 -3.58 7.11
C TRP A 113 8.33 -4.27 8.46
N GLU A 114 8.03 -3.53 9.53
CA GLU A 114 8.03 -4.02 10.91
C GLU A 114 6.63 -3.94 11.52
N PRO A 115 6.17 -4.95 12.28
CA PRO A 115 4.91 -4.87 13.01
C PRO A 115 5.00 -3.85 14.15
N VAL A 116 3.97 -3.03 14.32
CA VAL A 116 3.85 -2.13 15.47
C VAL A 116 3.26 -2.91 16.65
N THR A 117 4.13 -3.61 17.38
CA THR A 117 3.75 -4.52 18.49
C THR A 117 2.86 -3.88 19.55
N GLY A 118 3.12 -2.60 19.89
CA GLY A 118 2.31 -1.88 20.88
C GLY A 118 0.82 -1.79 20.54
N LEU A 119 0.46 -1.81 19.26
CA LEU A 119 -0.93 -1.91 18.83
C LEU A 119 -1.33 -3.36 18.56
N ASN A 120 -0.50 -4.12 17.84
CA ASN A 120 -0.84 -5.46 17.34
C ASN A 120 -1.00 -6.50 18.45
N GLU A 121 -0.28 -6.33 19.56
CA GLU A 121 -0.27 -7.23 20.72
C GLU A 121 -0.86 -6.54 21.96
N HIS A 122 -1.62 -5.46 21.77
CA HIS A 122 -2.24 -4.75 22.88
C HIS A 122 -3.21 -5.70 23.62
N PRO A 123 -3.17 -5.81 24.96
CA PRO A 123 -3.97 -6.79 25.71
C PRO A 123 -5.49 -6.70 25.57
N THR A 124 -6.00 -5.61 25.00
CA THR A 124 -7.44 -5.37 24.79
C THR A 124 -7.89 -5.56 23.34
N ARG A 125 -7.03 -6.10 22.48
CA ARG A 125 -7.41 -6.54 21.14
C ARG A 125 -8.24 -7.81 21.17
#